data_AF-A0A534RUS2-F1
#
_entry.id   AF-A0A534RUS2-F1
#
_cell.length_a   1.000
_cell.length_b   1.000
_cell.length_c   1.000
_cell.angle_alpha   90.00
_cell.angle_beta   90.00
_cell.angle_gamma   90.00
#
_symmetry.space_group_name_H-M   'P 1'
#
loop_
_entity.id
_entity.type
_entity.pdbx_description
1 polymer ?
#
loop_
_entity_poly.entity_id
_entity_poly.type
_entity_poly.pdbx_seq_one_letter_code
_entity_poly.pdbx_strand_id
1 'polypeptide(L)'
;MSRVGRAPLVLPPGVTLHVADARVRAEGPKGKLERSLDGDVTVTVEGNAVRVTRRDDSRRAVRDKLLLLTLGYSHPIAYQLPPEVTAKVDKQVVVTLASADNELLGHVAAAIRELRPPEPYKGKGVKYAEEKIRRKAGKAAAAAGGAR
;
A
#
# COMPACT_ATOMS: atom_id res chain seq x y z
N MET A 1 5.44 -20.57 12.84
CA MET A 1 4.35 -19.69 13.30
C MET A 1 4.52 -19.46 14.80
N SER A 2 5.21 -18.41 15.24
CA SER A 2 5.20 -18.07 16.68
C SER A 2 5.17 -16.55 16.82
N ARG A 3 3.98 -16.02 17.07
CA ARG A 3 3.78 -14.59 17.36
C ARG A 3 4.12 -14.34 18.83
N VAL A 4 5.40 -14.18 19.15
CA VAL A 4 5.90 -13.95 20.52
C VAL A 4 5.20 -12.74 21.18
N GLY A 5 4.88 -11.71 20.40
CA GLY A 5 4.16 -10.52 20.90
C GLY A 5 2.69 -10.73 21.29
N ARG A 6 2.06 -11.87 20.95
CA ARG A 6 0.69 -12.19 21.42
C ARG A 6 0.67 -12.99 22.70
N ALA A 7 1.81 -13.51 23.14
CA ALA A 7 1.87 -14.25 24.39
C ALA A 7 1.60 -13.28 25.56
N PRO A 8 0.66 -13.59 26.46
CA PRO A 8 0.40 -12.76 27.62
C PRO A 8 1.64 -12.76 28.52
N LEU A 9 2.10 -11.57 28.93
CA LEU A 9 3.22 -11.43 29.86
C LEU A 9 2.66 -11.37 31.29
N VAL A 10 3.02 -12.33 32.13
CA VAL A 10 2.60 -12.37 33.54
C VAL A 10 3.49 -11.42 34.35
N LEU A 11 2.88 -10.53 35.14
CA LEU A 11 3.60 -9.62 36.02
C LEU A 11 4.04 -10.33 37.32
N PRO A 12 5.32 -10.26 37.71
CA PRO A 12 5.73 -10.74 39.02
C PRO A 12 5.23 -9.80 40.13
N PRO A 13 4.99 -10.31 41.35
CA PRO A 13 4.49 -9.50 42.46
C PRO A 13 5.49 -8.37 42.79
N GLY A 14 4.99 -7.14 42.90
CA GLY A 14 5.79 -5.94 43.21
C GLY A 14 6.22 -5.09 42.01
N VAL A 15 5.69 -5.37 40.80
CA VAL A 15 5.93 -4.55 39.60
C VAL A 15 4.65 -3.82 39.18
N THR A 16 4.67 -2.50 39.12
CA THR A 16 3.55 -1.66 38.65
C THR A 16 3.85 -1.15 37.23
N LEU A 17 2.82 -1.14 36.38
CA LEU A 17 2.90 -0.60 35.02
C LEU A 17 2.02 0.64 34.88
N HIS A 18 2.62 1.75 34.45
CA HIS A 18 1.89 2.94 34.03
C HIS A 18 2.02 3.09 32.52
N VAL A 19 0.89 3.02 31.82
CA VAL A 19 0.79 3.21 30.36
C VAL A 19 0.23 4.60 30.10
N ALA A 20 1.01 5.47 29.48
CA ALA A 20 0.58 6.81 29.04
C ALA A 20 0.89 6.97 27.55
N ASP A 21 -0.14 6.80 26.71
CA ASP A 21 -0.35 7.03 25.26
C ASP A 21 0.77 6.71 24.23
N ALA A 22 2.04 6.75 24.61
CA ALA A 22 3.21 6.32 23.83
C ALA A 22 4.41 5.87 24.70
N ARG A 23 4.27 5.83 26.03
CA ARG A 23 5.34 5.46 26.97
C ARG A 23 4.83 4.44 27.98
N VAL A 24 5.60 3.36 28.15
CA VAL A 24 5.37 2.36 29.22
C VAL A 24 6.43 2.55 30.27
N ARG A 25 5.97 2.80 31.49
CA ARG A 25 6.80 2.85 32.70
C ARG A 25 6.56 1.59 33.49
N ALA A 26 7.62 0.82 33.72
CA ALA A 26 7.60 -0.31 34.64
C ALA A 26 8.40 0.06 35.89
N GLU A 27 7.73 0.10 37.04
CA GLU A 27 8.39 0.30 38.33
C GLU A 27 8.47 -1.05 39.04
N GLY A 28 9.68 -1.45 39.43
CA GLY A 28 9.90 -2.67 40.20
C GLY A 28 10.90 -2.47 41.33
N PRO A 29 11.11 -3.49 42.18
CA PRO A 29 11.97 -3.40 43.36
C PRO A 29 13.45 -3.14 43.04
N LYS A 30 13.87 -3.31 41.77
CA LYS A 30 15.24 -3.11 41.31
C LYS A 30 15.44 -1.85 40.45
N GLY A 31 14.43 -0.98 40.38
CA GLY A 31 14.51 0.29 39.65
C GLY A 31 13.34 0.53 38.69
N LYS A 32 13.38 1.70 38.04
CA LYS A 32 12.38 2.14 37.06
C LYS A 32 12.93 1.94 35.66
N LEU A 33 12.13 1.39 34.76
CA LEU A 33 12.48 1.23 33.35
C LEU A 33 11.42 1.92 32.49
N GLU A 34 11.88 2.85 31.64
CA GLU A 34 11.04 3.51 30.65
C GLU A 34 11.38 3.00 29.25
N ARG A 35 10.36 2.66 28.46
CA ARG A 35 10.51 2.47 27.01
C ARG A 35 9.41 3.22 26.26
N SER A 36 9.82 3.84 25.15
CA SER A 36 8.92 4.39 24.16
C SER A 36 8.27 3.26 23.35
N LEU A 37 6.94 3.32 23.22
CA LEU A 37 6.20 2.50 22.27
C LEU A 37 6.01 3.28 20.97
N ASP A 38 6.14 2.59 19.85
CA ASP A 38 5.68 3.10 18.56
C ASP A 38 4.14 3.15 18.53
N GLY A 39 3.56 4.16 17.88
CA GLY A 39 2.12 4.48 17.89
C GLY A 39 1.18 3.43 17.29
N ASP A 40 1.73 2.32 16.80
CA ASP A 40 1.01 1.16 16.25
C ASP A 40 0.75 0.07 17.30
N VAL A 41 1.22 0.24 18.54
CA VAL A 41 1.14 -0.77 19.60
C VAL A 41 0.25 -0.30 20.75
N THR A 42 -0.78 -1.08 21.06
CA THR A 42 -1.68 -0.87 22.20
C THR A 42 -1.38 -1.89 23.29
N VAL A 43 -1.17 -1.42 24.52
CA VAL A 43 -0.90 -2.29 25.68
C VAL A 43 -2.11 -2.25 26.59
N THR A 44 -2.79 -3.39 26.74
CA THR A 44 -3.89 -3.57 27.67
C THR A 44 -3.39 -4.33 28.91
N VAL A 45 -3.66 -3.76 30.09
CA VAL A 45 -3.31 -4.38 31.38
C VAL A 45 -4.58 -5.03 31.94
N GLU A 46 -4.65 -6.36 31.91
CA GLU A 46 -5.75 -7.14 32.48
C GLU A 46 -5.26 -7.83 33.76
N GLY A 47 -5.39 -7.14 34.90
CA GLY A 47 -5.03 -7.67 36.21
C GLY A 47 -3.56 -8.06 36.33
N ASN A 48 -3.26 -9.35 36.18
CA ASN A 48 -1.92 -9.95 36.31
C ASN A 48 -1.23 -10.22 34.96
N ALA A 49 -1.94 -10.02 33.84
CA ALA A 49 -1.44 -10.30 32.50
C ALA A 49 -1.44 -9.02 31.66
N VAL A 50 -0.29 -8.76 31.04
CA VAL A 50 -0.12 -7.66 30.08
C VAL A 50 -0.24 -8.27 28.70
N ARG A 51 -1.24 -7.80 27.94
CA ARG A 51 -1.42 -8.18 26.54
C ARG A 51 -0.99 -7.01 25.66
N VAL A 52 -0.03 -7.29 24.79
CA VAL A 52 0.42 -6.34 23.78
C VAL A 52 -0.33 -6.67 22.49
N THR A 53 -1.26 -5.82 22.12
CA THR A 53 -1.97 -5.91 20.83
C THR A 53 -1.39 -4.89 19.87
N ARG A 54 -1.17 -5.26 18.61
CA ARG A 54 -1.03 -4.25 17.56
C ARG A 54 -2.38 -3.56 17.37
N ARG A 55 -2.39 -2.25 17.13
CA ARG A 55 -3.60 -1.46 16.86
C ARG A 55 -4.46 -2.05 15.74
N ASP A 56 -3.78 -2.64 14.74
CA ASP A 56 -4.39 -3.33 13.60
C ASP A 56 -3.62 -4.63 13.26
N ASP A 57 -4.33 -5.76 13.13
CA ASP A 57 -3.75 -7.08 12.77
C ASP A 57 -3.63 -7.27 11.23
N SER A 58 -3.98 -6.25 10.46
CA SER A 58 -3.83 -6.18 9.01
C SER A 58 -2.39 -5.79 8.65
N ARG A 59 -1.76 -6.56 7.76
CA ARG A 59 -0.39 -6.33 7.26
C ARG A 59 -0.23 -5.04 6.42
N ARG A 60 -1.23 -4.16 6.40
CA ARG A 60 -1.35 -2.92 5.61
C ARG A 60 -2.35 -1.98 6.27
N ALA A 61 -1.92 -1.24 7.29
CA ALA A 61 -2.76 -0.24 7.97
C ALA A 61 -2.19 1.18 7.87
N VAL A 62 -1.37 1.46 6.86
CA VAL A 62 -0.98 2.85 6.56
C VAL A 62 -1.05 3.06 5.05
N ARG A 63 -2.17 3.64 4.59
CA ARG A 63 -2.21 4.55 3.44
C ARG A 63 -1.69 4.05 2.09
N ASP A 64 -1.72 2.76 1.82
CA ASP A 64 -1.27 2.27 0.52
C ASP A 64 -2.36 2.51 -0.54
N LYS A 65 -2.41 3.73 -1.09
CA LYS A 65 -3.02 3.97 -2.41
C LYS A 65 -2.13 3.31 -3.47
N LEU A 66 -2.01 1.99 -3.40
CA LEU A 66 -1.23 1.16 -4.32
C LEU A 66 -2.12 0.76 -5.48
N LEU A 67 -1.74 1.18 -6.68
CA LEU A 67 -2.41 0.79 -7.91
C LEU A 67 -1.61 -0.36 -8.54
N LEU A 68 -2.17 -1.56 -8.51
CA LEU A 68 -1.57 -2.73 -9.15
C LEU A 68 -1.96 -2.76 -10.63
N LEU A 69 -0.96 -2.69 -11.50
CA LEU A 69 -1.12 -2.65 -12.95
C LEU A 69 -0.57 -3.92 -13.58
N THR A 70 -1.44 -4.70 -14.24
CA THR A 70 -1.08 -5.89 -15.03
C THR A 70 -0.92 -5.51 -16.51
N LEU A 71 0.22 -4.93 -16.87
CA LEU A 71 0.45 -4.35 -18.21
C LEU A 71 1.03 -5.32 -19.24
N GLY A 72 1.14 -6.62 -18.92
CA GLY A 72 1.72 -7.64 -19.79
C GLY A 72 3.21 -7.94 -19.54
N TYR A 73 3.75 -7.46 -18.42
CA TYR A 73 5.05 -7.90 -17.88
C TYR A 73 4.87 -9.18 -17.06
N SER A 74 5.97 -9.88 -16.78
CA SER A 74 5.97 -11.14 -16.02
C SER A 74 5.43 -11.01 -14.58
N HIS A 75 5.43 -9.80 -14.02
CA HIS A 75 4.92 -9.49 -12.69
C HIS A 75 4.08 -8.22 -12.71
N PRO A 76 3.06 -8.09 -11.84
CA PRO A 76 2.28 -6.87 -11.71
C PRO A 76 3.16 -5.73 -11.18
N ILE A 77 3.02 -4.54 -11.79
CA ILE A 77 3.74 -3.34 -11.35
C ILE A 77 2.86 -2.63 -10.32
N ALA A 78 3.41 -2.40 -9.12
CA ALA A 78 2.76 -1.62 -8.08
C ALA A 78 3.20 -0.15 -8.19
N TYR A 79 2.24 0.74 -8.46
CA TYR A 79 2.47 2.19 -8.47
C TYR A 79 1.90 2.81 -7.20
N GLN A 80 2.72 3.57 -6.46
CA GLN A 80 2.30 4.29 -5.27
C GLN A 80 1.67 5.62 -5.67
N LEU A 81 0.38 5.80 -5.37
CA LEU A 81 -0.25 7.09 -5.59
C LEU A 81 0.08 8.05 -4.45
N PRO A 82 0.36 9.31 -4.76
CA PRO A 82 0.47 10.35 -3.76
C PRO A 82 -0.86 10.53 -3.02
N PRO A 83 -0.83 11.00 -1.76
CA PRO A 83 -2.02 11.09 -0.90
C PRO A 83 -3.10 12.02 -1.45
N GLU A 84 -2.75 12.96 -2.32
CA GLU A 84 -3.67 13.94 -2.91
C GLU A 84 -4.39 13.41 -4.16
N VAL A 85 -3.84 12.39 -4.82
CA VAL A 85 -4.43 11.81 -6.03
C VAL A 85 -5.26 10.59 -5.67
N THR A 86 -6.45 10.49 -6.26
CA THR A 86 -7.35 9.34 -6.11
C THR A 86 -7.53 8.68 -7.46
N ALA A 87 -7.33 7.36 -7.53
CA ALA A 87 -7.62 6.58 -8.73
C ALA A 87 -8.91 5.79 -8.56
N LYS A 88 -9.75 5.82 -9.60
CA LYS A 88 -10.90 4.93 -9.78
C LYS A 88 -10.61 4.01 -10.96
N VAL A 89 -10.85 2.72 -10.78
CA VAL A 89 -10.71 1.72 -11.85
C VAL A 89 -12.11 1.26 -12.23
N ASP A 90 -12.67 1.84 -13.28
CA ASP A 90 -14.06 1.60 -13.68
C ASP A 90 -14.21 0.25 -14.41
N LYS A 91 -13.30 -0.01 -15.35
CA LYS A 91 -13.09 -1.30 -15.98
C LYS A 91 -11.62 -1.62 -15.82
N GLN A 92 -11.23 -2.89 -15.77
CA GLN A 92 -9.82 -3.30 -15.61
C GLN A 92 -8.83 -2.61 -16.58
N VAL A 93 -9.32 -2.01 -17.67
CA VAL A 93 -8.56 -1.30 -18.70
C VAL A 93 -8.64 0.24 -18.59
N VAL A 94 -9.60 0.80 -17.85
CA VAL A 94 -9.85 2.25 -17.75
C VAL A 94 -9.57 2.72 -16.32
N VAL A 95 -8.58 3.58 -16.18
CA VAL A 95 -8.19 4.20 -14.90
C VAL A 95 -8.49 5.70 -14.97
N THR A 96 -9.34 6.17 -14.07
CA THR A 96 -9.72 7.57 -13.92
C THR A 96 -8.96 8.16 -12.72
N LEU A 97 -8.11 9.16 -12.95
CA LEU A 97 -7.38 9.88 -11.90
C LEU A 97 -8.11 11.18 -11.55
N ALA A 98 -8.24 11.48 -10.26
CA ALA A 98 -8.78 12.74 -9.76
C ALA A 98 -7.83 13.34 -8.73
N SER A 99 -7.61 14.65 -8.79
CA SER A 99 -6.72 15.42 -7.91
C SER A 99 -7.26 16.85 -7.79
N ALA A 100 -6.90 17.53 -6.72
CA ALA A 100 -7.10 18.98 -6.60
C ALA A 100 -6.02 19.78 -7.35
N ASP A 101 -4.80 19.23 -7.43
CA ASP A 101 -3.68 19.81 -8.18
C ASP A 101 -3.56 19.18 -9.58
N ASN A 102 -3.60 20.04 -10.61
CA ASN A 102 -3.51 19.66 -12.01
C ASN A 102 -2.08 19.29 -12.43
N GLU A 103 -1.06 19.88 -11.82
CA GLU A 103 0.34 19.58 -12.15
C GLU A 103 0.71 18.18 -11.65
N LEU A 104 0.42 17.90 -10.37
CA LEU A 104 0.59 16.57 -9.78
C LEU A 104 -0.21 15.51 -10.53
N LEU A 105 -1.45 15.81 -10.93
CA LEU A 105 -2.28 14.91 -11.73
C LEU A 105 -1.61 14.58 -13.07
N GLY A 106 -1.12 15.60 -13.78
CA GLY A 106 -0.39 15.45 -15.05
C GLY A 106 0.88 14.62 -14.88
N HIS A 107 1.66 14.90 -13.84
CA HIS A 107 2.88 14.17 -13.52
C HIS A 107 2.60 12.69 -13.23
N VAL A 108 1.58 12.39 -12.41
CA VAL A 108 1.19 11.01 -12.09
C VAL A 108 0.65 10.29 -13.32
N ALA A 109 -0.17 10.95 -14.13
CA ALA A 109 -0.69 10.37 -15.36
C ALA A 109 0.42 10.06 -16.38
N ALA A 110 1.40 10.96 -16.51
CA ALA A 110 2.58 10.76 -17.34
C ALA A 110 3.44 9.60 -16.85
N ALA A 111 3.68 9.50 -15.54
CA ALA A 111 4.42 8.39 -14.93
C ALA A 111 3.75 7.04 -15.20
N ILE A 112 2.43 6.95 -15.07
CA ILE A 112 1.67 5.71 -15.37
C ILE A 112 1.75 5.36 -16.86
N ARG A 113 1.77 6.36 -17.75
CA ARG A 113 1.94 6.16 -19.20
C ARG A 113 3.33 5.63 -19.55
N GLU A 114 4.38 6.11 -18.88
CA GLU A 114 5.76 5.69 -19.12
C GLU A 114 6.00 4.22 -18.78
N LEU A 115 5.25 3.66 -17.82
CA LEU A 115 5.33 2.23 -17.46
C LEU A 115 5.10 1.30 -18.66
N ARG A 116 4.24 1.69 -19.61
CA ARG A 116 4.10 0.98 -20.88
C ARG A 116 3.60 1.94 -21.97
N PRO A 117 4.51 2.57 -22.74
CA PRO A 117 4.12 3.49 -23.78
C PRO A 117 3.35 2.79 -24.90
N PRO A 118 2.47 3.51 -25.61
CA PRO A 118 1.70 2.92 -26.70
C PRO A 118 2.58 2.54 -27.88
N GLU A 119 2.50 1.27 -28.30
CA GLU A 119 3.33 0.75 -29.39
C GLU A 119 2.97 1.37 -30.76
N PRO A 120 3.95 1.73 -31.62
CA PRO A 120 3.71 2.35 -32.93
C PRO A 120 2.95 1.51 -33.96
N TYR A 121 2.82 0.19 -33.75
CA TYR A 121 2.15 -0.72 -34.70
C TYR A 121 0.71 -1.05 -34.26
N LYS A 122 0.55 -1.71 -33.10
CA LYS A 122 -0.76 -2.15 -32.59
C LYS A 122 -1.43 -1.13 -31.66
N GLY A 123 -0.73 -0.09 -31.24
CA GLY A 123 -1.23 0.88 -30.26
C GLY A 123 -1.58 0.26 -28.90
N LYS A 124 -0.95 -0.87 -28.56
CA LYS A 124 -1.11 -1.53 -27.25
C LYS A 124 -0.22 -0.82 -26.24
N GLY A 125 -0.74 -0.58 -25.03
CA GLY A 125 -0.06 0.17 -23.98
C GLY A 125 -1.04 1.09 -23.25
N VAL A 126 -0.50 1.90 -22.34
CA VAL A 126 -1.27 2.93 -21.63
C VAL A 126 -1.35 4.17 -22.54
N LYS A 127 -2.57 4.66 -22.76
CA LYS A 127 -2.84 5.85 -23.55
C LYS A 127 -3.88 6.70 -22.86
N TYR A 128 -3.92 8.00 -23.18
CA TYR A 128 -5.06 8.81 -22.77
C TYR A 128 -6.32 8.40 -23.54
N ALA A 129 -7.49 8.66 -22.94
CA ALA A 129 -8.77 8.23 -23.47
C ALA A 129 -8.99 8.72 -24.92
N GLU A 130 -8.62 9.97 -25.20
CA GLU A 130 -8.83 10.63 -26.49
C GLU A 130 -7.58 10.62 -27.40
N GLU A 131 -6.47 10.01 -26.97
CA GLU A 131 -5.22 10.06 -27.73
C GLU A 131 -5.24 9.14 -28.96
N LYS A 132 -5.11 9.76 -30.14
CA LYS A 132 -5.03 9.06 -31.42
C LYS A 132 -3.56 8.75 -31.78
N ILE A 133 -3.18 7.48 -31.67
CA ILE A 133 -1.84 7.01 -32.03
C ILE A 133 -1.71 6.90 -33.55
N ARG A 134 -0.70 7.57 -34.13
CA ARG A 134 -0.32 7.37 -35.53
C ARG A 134 0.35 6.01 -35.68
N ARG A 135 -0.36 5.06 -36.27
CA ARG A 135 0.14 3.70 -36.48
C ARG A 135 1.00 3.63 -37.74
N LYS A 136 2.14 2.97 -37.65
CA LYS A 136 2.91 2.56 -38.84
C LYS A 136 2.31 1.26 -39.39
N ALA A 137 2.31 1.12 -40.72
CA ALA A 137 1.91 -0.12 -41.35
C ALA A 137 2.90 -1.23 -40.93
N GLY A 138 2.39 -2.23 -40.21
CA GLY A 138 3.11 -3.49 -40.03
C GLY A 138 3.08 -4.29 -41.33
N LYS A 139 3.95 -5.30 -41.45
CA LYS A 139 3.84 -6.27 -42.53
C LYS A 139 2.42 -6.84 -42.54
N ALA A 140 1.68 -6.59 -43.61
CA ALA A 140 0.43 -7.30 -43.91
C ALA A 140 0.79 -8.71 -44.39
N ALA A 141 1.19 -9.59 -43.47
CA ALA A 141 1.31 -11.02 -43.72
C ALA A 141 1.15 -11.78 -42.40
N ALA A 142 0.15 -12.67 -42.38
CA ALA A 142 -0.13 -13.69 -41.38
C ALA A 142 -0.64 -13.22 -39.99
N ALA A 143 -1.97 -13.06 -39.88
CA ALA A 143 -2.80 -13.80 -38.92
C ALA A 143 -4.27 -13.39 -39.07
N ALA A 144 -4.97 -14.03 -40.00
CA ALA A 144 -6.34 -14.43 -39.73
C ALA A 144 -6.29 -15.41 -38.56
N GLY A 145 -7.07 -15.19 -37.50
CA GLY A 145 -7.26 -16.18 -36.45
C GLY A 145 -7.51 -15.65 -35.04
N GLY A 146 -8.80 -15.52 -34.69
CA GLY A 146 -9.35 -15.72 -33.33
C GLY A 146 -9.29 -14.52 -32.38
N ALA A 147 -10.32 -14.18 -31.61
CA ALA A 147 -11.69 -14.66 -31.49
C ALA A 147 -12.48 -13.57 -30.73
N ARG A 148 -13.79 -13.78 -30.68
CA ARG A 148 -14.82 -13.01 -29.96
C ARG A 148 -14.42 -12.52 -28.58
#